data_AF-A0A194X1P3-F1
#
_entry.id   AF-A0A194X1P3-F1
#
_cell.length_a   1.000
_cell.length_b   1.000
_cell.length_c   1.000
_cell.angle_alpha   90.00
_cell.angle_beta   90.00
_cell.angle_gamma   90.00
#
_symmetry.space_group_name_H-M   'P 1'
#
loop_
_entity.id
_entity.type
_entity.pdbx_description
1 polymer ?
#
loop_
_entity_poly.entity_id
_entity_poly.type
_entity_poly.pdbx_seq_one_letter_code
_entity_poly.pdbx_strand_id
1 'polypeptide(L)'
;MCDYERGAKMTGKASPMKGIKPLPMVDSGGEECDDDGDSCSGSGGGCIFSFKKDDNDLKTKEIAANCPNKLIFNSTNVATLALCTTLNYLCPSPNPNRTQFETYNNTTGPAPSTCRPYAWDLALDANATGTLTIAGVATASNVWFAGLGPGLSPYNASVVIPAVPLKVTALELPDLVNVKGSLSLSEADRMEKFSVPLLEEIGIEGVDIDLSGTDPPAIDLSFPSFRGSKGFISLVGNIDR
;
A
#
# COMPACT_ATOMS: atom_id res chain seq x y z
N MET A 1 6.28 -50.84 37.55
CA MET A 1 6.87 -49.78 38.39
C MET A 1 7.58 -48.86 37.42
N CYS A 2 6.89 -47.83 36.93
CA CYS A 2 7.42 -46.83 36.02
C CYS A 2 7.00 -45.47 36.58
N ASP A 3 7.96 -44.75 37.11
CA ASP A 3 7.83 -43.39 37.64
C ASP A 3 7.58 -42.40 36.49
N TYR A 4 6.63 -41.48 36.69
CA TYR A 4 6.44 -40.31 35.84
C TYR A 4 6.48 -39.06 36.72
N GLU A 5 7.57 -38.30 36.63
CA GLU A 5 7.80 -37.09 37.40
C GLU A 5 7.15 -35.85 36.76
N ARG A 6 6.43 -35.12 37.61
CA ARG A 6 6.30 -33.67 37.78
C ARG A 6 6.01 -32.78 36.56
N GLY A 7 4.80 -32.21 36.61
CA GLY A 7 4.40 -31.03 35.86
C GLY A 7 5.02 -29.72 36.37
N ALA A 8 5.08 -28.75 35.46
CA ALA A 8 5.28 -27.34 35.75
C ALA A 8 3.95 -26.59 35.56
N LYS A 9 3.44 -26.00 36.64
CA LYS A 9 2.33 -25.03 36.63
C LYS A 9 2.82 -23.72 35.99
N MET A 10 2.18 -23.28 34.90
CA MET A 10 2.20 -21.86 34.52
C MET A 10 0.91 -21.20 35.00
N THR A 11 1.02 -20.31 35.97
CA THR A 11 -0.06 -19.41 36.39
C THR A 11 0.08 -18.10 35.61
N GLY A 12 -0.72 -17.92 34.57
CA GLY A 12 -0.87 -16.64 33.86
C GLY A 12 -2.35 -16.30 33.72
N LYS A 13 -2.82 -15.29 34.45
CA LYS A 13 -4.16 -14.71 34.29
C LYS A 13 -4.25 -14.02 32.92
N ALA A 14 -5.11 -14.51 32.03
CA ALA A 14 -5.54 -13.78 30.84
C ALA A 14 -6.67 -12.81 31.23
N SER A 15 -6.53 -11.53 30.83
CA SER A 15 -7.61 -10.54 30.91
C SER A 15 -8.49 -10.61 29.65
N PRO A 16 -9.81 -10.39 29.75
CA PRO A 16 -10.72 -10.56 28.62
C PRO A 16 -10.70 -9.34 27.69
N MET A 17 -10.42 -9.53 26.40
CA MET A 17 -10.75 -8.56 25.36
C MET A 17 -12.25 -8.66 25.04
N LYS A 18 -12.99 -7.60 25.38
CA LYS A 18 -14.38 -7.36 24.92
C LYS A 18 -14.35 -6.97 23.44
N GLY A 19 -15.19 -7.58 22.60
CA GLY A 19 -15.49 -6.99 21.29
C GLY A 19 -15.95 -7.91 20.16
N ILE A 20 -15.96 -9.24 20.31
CA ILE A 20 -16.42 -10.14 19.23
C ILE A 20 -17.86 -10.55 19.52
N LYS A 21 -18.78 -10.11 18.65
CA LYS A 21 -20.19 -10.52 18.65
C LYS A 21 -20.31 -11.77 17.77
N PRO A 22 -20.70 -12.95 18.30
CA PRO A 22 -20.92 -14.13 17.46
C PRO A 22 -22.16 -13.92 16.57
N LEU A 23 -22.05 -14.27 15.29
CA LEU A 23 -23.20 -14.44 14.40
C LEU A 23 -23.75 -15.87 14.55
N PRO A 24 -25.07 -16.08 14.33
CA PRO A 24 -25.74 -17.32 14.66
C PRO A 24 -25.28 -18.47 13.73
N MET A 25 -25.12 -19.64 14.34
CA MET A 25 -24.87 -20.89 13.63
C MET A 25 -26.10 -21.29 12.81
N VAL A 26 -25.87 -21.65 11.55
CA VAL A 26 -26.85 -22.36 10.74
C VAL A 26 -26.85 -23.81 11.20
N ASP A 27 -28.00 -24.23 11.69
CA ASP A 27 -28.31 -25.52 12.25
C ASP A 27 -28.21 -26.62 11.18
N SER A 28 -27.50 -27.70 11.49
CA SER A 28 -27.52 -28.94 10.72
C SER A 28 -27.34 -30.10 11.69
N GLY A 29 -28.37 -30.31 12.52
CA GLY A 29 -28.73 -31.62 13.02
C GLY A 29 -27.89 -32.14 14.18
N GLY A 30 -28.34 -31.78 15.38
CA GLY A 30 -28.52 -32.73 16.49
C GLY A 30 -27.27 -33.12 17.29
N GLU A 31 -26.98 -32.36 18.34
CA GLU A 31 -26.83 -32.89 19.70
C GLU A 31 -26.93 -31.72 20.69
N GLU A 32 -27.85 -31.85 21.64
CA GLU A 32 -28.21 -30.90 22.68
C GLU A 32 -27.13 -30.97 23.78
N CYS A 33 -26.45 -29.85 24.07
CA CYS A 33 -25.54 -29.73 25.20
C CYS A 33 -26.12 -28.72 26.18
N ASP A 34 -26.56 -29.22 27.34
CA ASP A 34 -27.07 -28.43 28.45
C ASP A 34 -26.01 -27.49 29.04
N ASP A 35 -26.43 -26.25 29.31
CA ASP A 35 -25.74 -25.24 30.09
C ASP A 35 -25.82 -25.59 31.58
N ASP A 36 -24.82 -26.27 32.14
CA ASP A 36 -24.45 -26.12 33.56
C ASP A 36 -23.01 -26.60 33.80
N GLY A 37 -22.29 -25.86 34.64
CA GLY A 37 -20.83 -25.85 34.70
C GLY A 37 -20.13 -27.09 35.26
N ASP A 38 -18.81 -27.01 35.08
CA ASP A 38 -17.72 -27.80 35.66
C ASP A 38 -17.61 -29.29 35.29
N SER A 39 -16.40 -29.63 34.84
CA SER A 39 -15.80 -30.94 34.58
C SER A 39 -16.03 -31.62 33.21
N CYS A 40 -15.02 -31.53 32.34
CA CYS A 40 -14.78 -32.51 31.30
C CYS A 40 -13.96 -33.68 31.87
N SER A 41 -14.62 -34.75 32.32
CA SER A 41 -14.00 -36.06 32.48
C SER A 41 -14.45 -36.96 31.33
N GLY A 42 -13.59 -37.16 30.33
CA GLY A 42 -13.90 -38.00 29.19
C GLY A 42 -12.68 -38.21 28.31
N SER A 43 -12.30 -39.47 28.16
CA SER A 43 -11.09 -39.95 27.50
C SER A 43 -10.93 -39.48 26.05
N GLY A 44 -9.77 -38.91 25.70
CA GLY A 44 -9.14 -39.12 24.40
C GLY A 44 -9.68 -38.41 23.15
N GLY A 45 -10.51 -37.37 23.25
CA GLY A 45 -10.97 -36.59 22.09
C GLY A 45 -10.50 -35.14 22.14
N GLY A 46 -9.39 -34.81 21.48
CA GLY A 46 -8.93 -33.43 21.36
C GLY A 46 -9.93 -32.60 20.55
N CYS A 47 -10.44 -31.51 21.11
CA CYS A 47 -11.21 -30.51 20.36
C CYS A 47 -10.28 -29.87 19.31
N ILE A 48 -10.40 -30.30 18.05
CA ILE A 48 -9.70 -29.67 16.93
C ILE A 48 -10.48 -28.42 16.53
N PHE A 49 -10.05 -27.26 17.03
CA PHE A 49 -10.49 -25.97 16.50
C PHE A 49 -9.93 -25.83 15.07
N SER A 50 -10.77 -26.07 14.08
CA SER A 50 -10.42 -25.82 12.67
C SER A 50 -10.77 -24.39 12.33
N PHE A 51 -9.77 -23.50 12.36
CA PHE A 51 -9.91 -22.16 11.79
C PHE A 51 -10.04 -22.30 10.26
N LYS A 52 -11.23 -22.04 9.72
CA LYS A 52 -11.36 -21.84 8.27
C LYS A 52 -10.54 -20.60 7.92
N LYS A 53 -9.47 -20.81 7.15
CA LYS A 53 -8.67 -19.73 6.59
C LYS A 53 -9.57 -18.96 5.62
N ASP A 54 -9.81 -17.68 5.89
CA ASP A 54 -10.65 -16.86 5.04
C ASP A 54 -10.06 -16.81 3.62
N ASP A 55 -10.86 -17.15 2.59
CA ASP A 55 -10.43 -17.13 1.19
C ASP A 55 -9.89 -15.75 0.76
N ASN A 56 -10.31 -14.70 1.46
CA ASN A 56 -9.86 -13.33 1.25
C ASN A 56 -8.39 -13.11 1.67
N ASP A 57 -7.94 -13.80 2.73
CA ASP A 57 -6.56 -13.76 3.23
C ASP A 57 -5.59 -14.47 2.27
N LEU A 58 -6.06 -15.55 1.62
CA LEU A 58 -5.28 -16.26 0.60
C LEU A 58 -5.08 -15.41 -0.66
N LYS A 59 -6.13 -14.75 -1.16
CA LYS A 59 -6.06 -13.84 -2.32
C LYS A 59 -5.19 -12.61 -2.06
N THR A 60 -5.30 -12.04 -0.86
CA THR A 60 -4.48 -10.89 -0.43
C THR A 60 -3.00 -11.24 -0.45
N LYS A 61 -2.64 -12.46 -0.01
CA LYS A 61 -1.26 -12.96 0.00
C LYS A 61 -0.69 -13.13 -1.41
N GLU A 62 -1.45 -13.71 -2.32
CA GLU A 62 -1.00 -13.97 -3.69
C GLU A 62 -0.74 -12.67 -4.47
N ILE A 63 -1.57 -11.65 -4.24
CA ILE A 63 -1.40 -10.32 -4.83
C ILE A 63 -0.15 -9.63 -4.27
N ALA A 64 0.02 -9.62 -2.94
CA ALA A 64 1.14 -8.95 -2.29
C ALA A 64 2.50 -9.60 -2.56
N ALA A 65 2.52 -10.92 -2.79
CA ALA A 65 3.73 -11.65 -3.15
C ALA A 65 4.16 -11.43 -4.61
N ASN A 66 3.25 -11.03 -5.49
CA ASN A 66 3.48 -10.85 -6.92
C ASN A 66 3.45 -9.37 -7.35
N CYS A 67 3.96 -8.49 -6.49
CA CYS A 67 4.01 -7.06 -6.77
C CYS A 67 5.05 -6.74 -7.86
N PRO A 68 4.68 -5.95 -8.88
CA PRO A 68 5.62 -5.53 -9.92
C PRO A 68 6.63 -4.54 -9.37
N ASN A 69 7.84 -4.48 -9.94
CA ASN A 69 8.90 -3.54 -9.51
C ASN A 69 8.48 -2.06 -9.47
N LYS A 70 7.46 -1.69 -10.25
CA LYS A 70 6.87 -0.34 -10.33
C LYS A 70 5.34 -0.47 -10.30
N LEU A 71 4.69 0.34 -9.46
CA LEU A 71 3.24 0.32 -9.32
C LEU A 71 2.62 1.33 -10.30
N ILE A 72 1.89 0.81 -11.30
CA ILE A 72 1.26 1.62 -12.35
C ILE A 72 -0.25 1.66 -12.09
N PHE A 73 -0.73 2.79 -11.61
CA PHE A 73 -2.11 2.95 -11.13
C PHE A 73 -3.07 3.40 -12.24
N ASN A 74 -4.30 2.88 -12.16
CA ASN A 74 -5.48 3.37 -12.86
C ASN A 74 -6.71 3.16 -11.97
N SER A 75 -7.88 3.58 -12.43
CA SER A 75 -9.13 3.54 -11.64
C SER A 75 -9.59 2.13 -11.23
N THR A 76 -9.06 1.07 -11.84
CA THR A 76 -9.49 -0.31 -11.59
C THR A 76 -8.54 -1.09 -10.68
N ASN A 77 -7.28 -0.67 -10.56
CA ASN A 77 -6.24 -1.44 -9.87
C ASN A 77 -5.71 -0.81 -8.57
N VAL A 78 -6.21 0.38 -8.17
CA VAL A 78 -5.72 1.08 -6.96
C VAL A 78 -5.71 0.19 -5.74
N ALA A 79 -6.85 -0.40 -5.39
CA ALA A 79 -6.97 -1.20 -4.17
C ALA A 79 -6.01 -2.39 -4.17
N THR A 80 -5.85 -3.05 -5.31
CA THR A 80 -4.97 -4.21 -5.49
C THR A 80 -3.50 -3.82 -5.35
N LEU A 81 -3.07 -2.73 -6.00
CA LEU A 81 -1.67 -2.29 -5.96
C LEU A 81 -1.30 -1.62 -4.63
N ALA A 82 -2.26 -1.00 -3.91
CA ALA A 82 -2.05 -0.49 -2.56
C ALA A 82 -1.74 -1.60 -1.54
N LEU A 83 -2.14 -2.85 -1.80
CA LEU A 83 -1.71 -3.97 -0.98
C LEU A 83 -0.19 -4.20 -1.06
N CYS A 84 0.43 -3.87 -2.20
CA CYS A 84 1.88 -3.96 -2.35
C CYS A 84 2.63 -3.01 -1.42
N THR A 85 2.07 -1.83 -1.16
CA THR A 85 2.71 -0.80 -0.33
C THR A 85 2.49 -1.04 1.16
N THR A 86 1.39 -1.70 1.53
CA THR A 86 1.01 -1.94 2.93
C THR A 86 1.56 -3.24 3.50
N LEU A 87 1.77 -4.25 2.66
CA LEU A 87 2.13 -5.60 3.11
C LEU A 87 3.60 -5.95 2.87
N ASN A 88 4.38 -5.15 2.13
CA ASN A 88 5.77 -5.50 1.80
C ASN A 88 6.80 -4.63 2.52
N TYR A 89 7.83 -5.28 3.06
CA TYR A 89 8.82 -4.70 3.95
C TYR A 89 10.25 -5.11 3.57
N LEU A 90 11.20 -4.24 3.87
CA LEU A 90 12.63 -4.55 3.90
C LEU A 90 13.04 -4.85 5.34
N CYS A 91 13.46 -6.08 5.58
CA CYS A 91 13.92 -6.57 6.87
C CYS A 91 15.44 -6.78 6.88
N PRO A 92 16.11 -6.68 8.04
CA PRO A 92 17.52 -7.06 8.17
C PRO A 92 17.71 -8.53 7.80
N SER A 93 18.71 -8.82 6.96
CA SER A 93 19.13 -10.19 6.65
C SER A 93 20.22 -10.64 7.63
N PRO A 94 20.42 -11.96 7.85
CA PRO A 94 21.60 -12.47 8.56
C PRO A 94 22.92 -12.00 7.96
N ASN A 95 22.94 -11.65 6.67
CA ASN A 95 24.04 -10.91 6.06
C ASN A 95 23.83 -9.41 6.30
N PRO A 96 24.71 -8.72 7.07
CA PRO A 96 24.52 -7.33 7.44
C PRO A 96 24.55 -6.36 6.24
N ASN A 97 25.09 -6.80 5.11
CA ASN A 97 25.13 -6.01 3.87
C ASN A 97 23.90 -6.22 2.97
N ARG A 98 22.88 -6.94 3.45
CA ARG A 98 21.67 -7.24 2.70
C ARG A 98 20.42 -6.97 3.53
N THR A 99 19.40 -6.51 2.84
CA THR A 99 18.02 -6.56 3.33
C THR A 99 17.27 -7.65 2.60
N GLN A 100 16.38 -8.33 3.30
CA GLN A 100 15.46 -9.29 2.71
C GLN A 100 14.10 -8.64 2.51
N PHE A 101 13.47 -8.95 1.38
CA PHE A 101 12.11 -8.52 1.07
C PHE A 101 11.14 -9.55 1.65
N GLU A 102 10.22 -9.08 2.48
CA GLU A 102 9.26 -9.94 3.17
C GLU A 102 7.86 -9.34 3.12
N THR A 103 6.87 -10.22 3.04
CA THR A 103 5.47 -9.85 3.04
C THR A 103 4.85 -10.20 4.39
N TYR A 104 4.22 -9.21 5.03
CA TYR A 104 3.52 -9.34 6.30
C TYR A 104 2.04 -9.07 6.13
N ASN A 105 1.19 -9.97 6.62
CA ASN A 105 -0.27 -9.89 6.55
C ASN A 105 -0.93 -10.49 7.81
N ASN A 106 -2.26 -10.65 7.77
CA ASN A 106 -3.01 -11.21 8.90
C ASN A 106 -2.62 -12.65 9.25
N THR A 107 -2.12 -13.45 8.29
CA THR A 107 -1.60 -14.80 8.57
C THR A 107 -0.24 -14.78 9.24
N THR A 108 0.69 -13.96 8.73
CA THR A 108 2.08 -13.95 9.20
C THR A 108 2.27 -13.10 10.45
N GLY A 109 1.26 -12.30 10.79
CA GLY A 109 1.31 -11.32 11.85
C GLY A 109 1.94 -9.99 11.38
N PRO A 110 2.02 -9.01 12.29
CA PRO A 110 2.60 -7.70 11.99
C PRO A 110 4.09 -7.81 11.68
N ALA A 111 4.59 -6.91 10.84
CA ALA A 111 6.02 -6.80 10.57
C ALA A 111 6.81 -6.49 11.86
N PRO A 112 7.96 -7.13 12.10
CA PRO A 112 8.87 -6.77 13.17
C PRO A 112 9.27 -5.29 13.09
N SER A 113 9.49 -4.66 14.24
CA SER A 113 9.89 -3.24 14.31
C SER A 113 11.24 -2.92 13.66
N THR A 114 12.07 -3.95 13.43
CA THR A 114 13.33 -3.82 12.69
C THR A 114 13.14 -3.75 11.18
N CYS A 115 11.97 -4.15 10.67
CA CYS A 115 11.61 -4.04 9.28
C CYS A 115 11.04 -2.65 8.99
N ARG A 116 11.24 -2.18 7.76
CA ARG A 116 10.67 -0.91 7.29
C ARG A 116 9.83 -1.13 6.04
N PRO A 117 8.76 -0.35 5.81
CA PRO A 117 7.98 -0.44 4.60
C PRO A 117 8.86 -0.36 3.34
N TYR A 118 8.60 -1.23 2.37
CA TYR A 118 9.23 -1.13 1.06
C TYR A 118 8.66 0.10 0.33
N ALA A 119 9.56 0.91 -0.23
CA ALA A 119 9.19 2.13 -0.92
C ALA A 119 9.16 1.82 -2.43
N TRP A 120 7.99 1.98 -3.05
CA TRP A 120 7.77 1.64 -4.46
C TRP A 120 7.88 2.87 -5.36
N ASP A 121 8.28 2.65 -6.60
CA ASP A 121 8.10 3.66 -7.64
C ASP A 121 6.63 3.67 -8.09
N LEU A 122 6.02 4.86 -8.08
CA LEU A 122 4.63 5.06 -8.45
C LEU A 122 4.55 5.72 -9.83
N ALA A 123 3.64 5.27 -10.67
CA ALA A 123 3.24 5.95 -11.90
C ALA A 123 1.77 5.74 -12.21
N LEU A 124 1.30 6.43 -13.24
CA LEU A 124 -0.04 6.25 -13.78
C LEU A 124 0.00 5.46 -15.09
N ASP A 125 -1.06 4.70 -15.33
CA ASP A 125 -1.31 4.12 -16.64
C ASP A 125 -1.54 5.24 -17.67
N ALA A 126 -0.97 5.10 -18.87
CA ALA A 126 -1.11 6.12 -19.93
C ALA A 126 -2.57 6.35 -20.39
N ASN A 127 -3.46 5.41 -20.08
CA ASN A 127 -4.88 5.50 -20.36
C ASN A 127 -5.72 5.81 -19.12
N ALA A 128 -5.11 6.06 -17.95
CA ALA A 128 -5.84 6.57 -16.80
C ALA A 128 -6.46 7.94 -17.16
N THR A 129 -7.73 8.13 -16.80
CA THR A 129 -8.49 9.36 -17.10
C THR A 129 -9.30 9.80 -15.89
N GLY A 130 -9.67 11.08 -15.87
CA GLY A 130 -10.56 11.63 -14.83
C GLY A 130 -9.87 11.77 -13.48
N THR A 131 -10.63 11.56 -12.40
CA THR A 131 -10.14 11.67 -11.02
C THR A 131 -9.63 10.33 -10.51
N LEU A 132 -8.48 10.35 -9.83
CA LEU A 132 -7.88 9.17 -9.21
C LEU A 132 -7.44 9.47 -7.78
N THR A 133 -7.81 8.59 -6.85
CA THR A 133 -7.33 8.64 -5.46
C THR A 133 -6.53 7.38 -5.18
N ILE A 134 -5.26 7.52 -4.80
CA ILE A 134 -4.33 6.43 -4.48
C ILE A 134 -4.11 6.40 -2.96
N ALA A 135 -4.99 5.69 -2.25
CA ALA A 135 -4.88 5.46 -0.81
C ALA A 135 -3.97 4.27 -0.48
N GLY A 136 -3.50 4.18 0.77
CA GLY A 136 -2.68 3.09 1.30
C GLY A 136 -1.18 3.20 1.01
N VAL A 137 -0.73 4.28 0.36
CA VAL A 137 0.68 4.46 0.00
C VAL A 137 1.35 5.47 0.93
N ALA A 138 1.88 5.00 2.07
CA ALA A 138 2.51 5.88 3.06
C ALA A 138 3.91 6.37 2.67
N THR A 139 4.64 5.59 1.88
CA THR A 139 6.01 5.91 1.47
C THR A 139 6.25 5.46 0.03
N ALA A 140 6.84 6.34 -0.78
CA ALA A 140 7.25 6.05 -2.14
C ALA A 140 8.77 6.14 -2.29
N SER A 141 9.32 5.38 -3.24
CA SER A 141 10.70 5.56 -3.67
C SER A 141 10.74 6.79 -4.56
N ASN A 142 10.09 6.71 -5.72
CA ASN A 142 9.84 7.84 -6.61
C ASN A 142 8.36 7.93 -6.95
N VAL A 143 7.89 9.15 -7.18
CA VAL A 143 6.55 9.43 -7.70
C VAL A 143 6.75 10.08 -9.07
N TRP A 144 6.35 9.39 -10.13
CA TRP A 144 6.50 9.90 -11.50
C TRP A 144 5.19 9.78 -12.26
N PHE A 145 4.48 10.90 -12.34
CA PHE A 145 3.24 11.03 -13.07
C PHE A 145 3.48 11.88 -14.31
N ALA A 146 3.53 11.22 -15.46
CA ALA A 146 3.84 11.91 -16.70
C ALA A 146 2.91 11.46 -17.82
N GLY A 147 2.56 12.43 -18.67
CA GLY A 147 2.18 12.13 -20.04
C GLY A 147 3.37 11.61 -20.85
N LEU A 148 3.17 11.47 -22.16
CA LEU A 148 4.26 11.18 -23.09
C LEU A 148 4.81 12.50 -23.61
N GLY A 149 6.07 12.81 -23.32
CA GLY A 149 6.72 13.99 -23.89
C GLY A 149 6.87 13.91 -25.42
N PRO A 150 7.20 15.03 -26.09
CA PRO A 150 7.44 15.02 -27.51
C PRO A 150 8.66 14.14 -27.82
N GLY A 151 8.54 13.30 -28.85
CA GLY A 151 9.54 12.31 -29.19
C GLY A 151 9.93 12.36 -30.66
N LEU A 152 11.00 11.67 -31.01
CA LEU A 152 11.28 11.35 -32.41
C LEU A 152 10.70 9.98 -32.73
N SER A 153 10.13 9.83 -33.93
CA SER A 153 9.68 8.52 -34.38
C SER A 153 10.87 7.55 -34.42
N PRO A 154 10.75 6.35 -33.83
CA PRO A 154 11.82 5.36 -33.86
C PRO A 154 12.12 4.86 -35.28
N TYR A 155 11.20 5.09 -36.23
CA TYR A 155 11.36 4.71 -37.64
C TYR A 155 11.84 5.87 -38.51
N ASN A 156 11.67 7.12 -38.07
CA ASN A 156 12.10 8.30 -38.80
C ASN A 156 12.36 9.47 -37.85
N ALA A 157 13.63 9.76 -37.58
CA ALA A 157 14.05 10.84 -36.70
C ALA A 157 13.65 12.26 -37.18
N SER A 158 13.16 12.41 -38.42
CA SER A 158 12.61 13.69 -38.92
C SER A 158 11.13 13.88 -38.57
N VAL A 159 10.45 12.84 -38.06
CA VAL A 159 9.05 12.91 -37.62
C VAL A 159 9.02 13.15 -36.12
N VAL A 160 8.51 14.32 -35.74
CA VAL A 160 8.24 14.66 -34.34
C VAL A 160 6.89 14.06 -33.94
N ILE A 161 6.91 13.19 -32.94
CA ILE A 161 5.72 12.70 -32.25
C ILE A 161 5.32 13.79 -31.25
N PRO A 162 4.09 14.33 -31.33
CA PRO A 162 3.65 15.36 -30.40
C PRO A 162 3.54 14.79 -28.99
N ALA A 163 3.68 15.67 -27.99
CA ALA A 163 3.40 15.30 -26.61
C ALA A 163 1.94 14.83 -26.47
N VAL A 164 1.74 13.81 -25.63
CA VAL A 164 0.42 13.33 -25.21
C VAL A 164 0.29 13.65 -23.73
N PRO A 165 -0.51 14.65 -23.37
CA PRO A 165 -0.63 15.04 -21.97
C PRO A 165 -1.30 13.94 -21.15
N LEU A 166 -1.00 13.95 -19.86
CA LEU A 166 -1.65 13.14 -18.85
C LEU A 166 -3.15 13.45 -18.86
N LYS A 167 -3.98 12.40 -18.95
CA LYS A 167 -5.44 12.54 -19.07
C LYS A 167 -6.16 12.53 -17.72
N VAL A 168 -5.43 12.34 -16.62
CA VAL A 168 -5.94 12.44 -15.25
C VAL A 168 -6.07 13.91 -14.92
N THR A 169 -7.27 14.33 -14.51
CA THR A 169 -7.60 15.73 -14.22
C THR A 169 -7.48 16.04 -12.73
N ALA A 170 -7.63 15.04 -11.86
CA ALA A 170 -7.46 15.22 -10.42
C ALA A 170 -6.78 13.99 -9.82
N LEU A 171 -5.77 14.21 -8.99
CA LEU A 171 -5.00 13.15 -8.36
C LEU A 171 -4.80 13.41 -6.86
N GLU A 172 -5.12 12.42 -6.06
CA GLU A 172 -4.98 12.50 -4.60
C GLU A 172 -4.19 11.31 -4.06
N LEU A 173 -3.19 11.57 -3.21
CA LEU A 173 -2.49 10.54 -2.44
C LEU A 173 -2.65 10.87 -0.95
N PRO A 174 -3.81 10.54 -0.34
CA PRO A 174 -4.17 11.00 0.99
C PRO A 174 -3.22 10.52 2.08
N ASP A 175 -2.63 9.33 1.89
CA ASP A 175 -1.79 8.67 2.88
C ASP A 175 -0.29 8.90 2.65
N LEU A 176 0.11 9.53 1.55
CA LEU A 176 1.53 9.67 1.19
C LEU A 176 2.23 10.65 2.13
N VAL A 177 3.15 10.13 2.95
CA VAL A 177 3.90 10.91 3.95
C VAL A 177 5.31 11.24 3.47
N ASN A 178 5.99 10.31 2.81
CA ASN A 178 7.40 10.47 2.43
C ASN A 178 7.69 9.97 1.02
N VAL A 179 8.52 10.72 0.29
CA VAL A 179 9.10 10.28 -0.99
C VAL A 179 10.62 10.27 -0.86
N LYS A 180 11.25 9.10 -1.07
CA LYS A 180 12.69 8.95 -0.81
C LYS A 180 13.59 9.57 -1.89
N GLY A 181 13.12 9.61 -3.14
CA GLY A 181 13.80 10.17 -4.29
C GLY A 181 13.09 11.44 -4.77
N SER A 182 12.42 11.36 -5.92
CA SER A 182 11.76 12.50 -6.57
C SER A 182 10.23 12.43 -6.56
N LEU A 183 9.58 13.60 -6.56
CA LEU A 183 8.19 13.76 -7.02
C LEU A 183 8.20 14.54 -8.32
N SER A 184 7.75 13.91 -9.40
CA SER A 184 7.64 14.52 -10.72
C SER A 184 6.22 14.43 -11.26
N LEU A 185 5.70 15.57 -11.69
CA LEU A 185 4.48 15.72 -12.46
C LEU A 185 4.84 16.42 -13.76
N SER A 186 4.70 15.77 -14.91
CA SER A 186 5.05 16.39 -16.22
C SER A 186 4.02 16.08 -17.29
N GLU A 187 3.97 16.93 -18.32
CA GLU A 187 2.96 16.85 -19.38
C GLU A 187 1.54 16.79 -18.79
N ALA A 188 1.28 17.53 -17.71
CA ALA A 188 0.05 17.46 -16.91
C ALA A 188 -0.80 18.73 -17.04
N ASP A 189 -0.83 19.32 -18.22
CA ASP A 189 -1.49 20.59 -18.54
C ASP A 189 -3.02 20.58 -18.39
N ARG A 190 -3.62 19.42 -18.14
CA ARG A 190 -5.07 19.24 -17.86
C ARG A 190 -5.38 18.95 -16.40
N MET A 191 -4.37 18.96 -15.53
CA MET A 191 -4.57 18.69 -14.12
C MET A 191 -5.17 19.91 -13.42
N GLU A 192 -6.35 19.72 -12.86
CA GLU A 192 -7.11 20.72 -12.09
C GLU A 192 -6.82 20.59 -10.59
N LYS A 193 -6.40 19.40 -10.13
CA LYS A 193 -6.12 19.16 -8.71
C LYS A 193 -5.01 18.14 -8.49
N PHE A 194 -4.06 18.48 -7.63
CA PHE A 194 -3.09 17.54 -7.09
C PHE A 194 -2.96 17.74 -5.57
N SER A 195 -3.33 16.70 -4.81
CA SER A 195 -3.39 16.78 -3.35
C SER A 195 -2.62 15.64 -2.68
N VAL A 196 -1.68 15.99 -1.81
CA VAL A 196 -0.88 15.07 -1.00
C VAL A 196 -0.82 15.58 0.44
N PRO A 197 -1.95 15.52 1.17
CA PRO A 197 -2.15 16.28 2.41
C PRO A 197 -1.20 15.92 3.54
N LEU A 198 -0.71 14.68 3.58
CA LEU A 198 0.18 14.18 4.62
C LEU A 198 1.66 14.20 4.22
N LEU A 199 2.00 14.66 3.01
CA LEU A 199 3.38 14.65 2.54
C LEU A 199 4.22 15.61 3.39
N GLU A 200 5.26 15.09 4.04
CA GLU A 200 6.14 15.87 4.91
C GLU A 200 7.49 16.15 4.25
N GLU A 201 8.11 15.15 3.63
CA GLU A 201 9.48 15.24 3.11
C GLU A 201 9.66 14.57 1.74
N ILE A 202 10.46 15.21 0.90
CA ILE A 202 10.95 14.66 -0.36
C ILE A 202 12.48 14.58 -0.34
N GLY A 203 12.99 13.51 -0.92
CA GLY A 203 14.40 13.18 -1.01
C GLY A 203 15.25 14.15 -1.82
N ILE A 204 16.48 13.70 -2.08
CA ILE A 204 17.55 14.52 -2.67
C ILE A 204 17.32 14.87 -4.14
N GLU A 205 16.44 14.14 -4.83
CA GLU A 205 16.17 14.38 -6.25
C GLU A 205 15.16 15.51 -6.47
N GLY A 206 14.39 15.88 -5.44
CA GLY A 206 13.58 17.09 -5.51
C GLY A 206 12.15 16.91 -6.00
N VAL A 207 11.51 18.06 -6.24
CA VAL A 207 10.17 18.21 -6.78
C VAL A 207 10.29 18.87 -8.14
N ASP A 208 9.69 18.26 -9.16
CA ASP A 208 9.57 18.85 -10.49
C ASP A 208 8.12 18.77 -10.97
N ILE A 209 7.46 19.91 -11.04
CA ILE A 209 6.07 20.01 -11.49
C ILE A 209 6.04 20.91 -12.72
N ASP A 210 5.75 20.31 -13.87
CA ASP A 210 5.55 20.98 -15.15
C ASP A 210 4.10 20.87 -15.61
N LEU A 211 3.41 22.00 -15.53
CA LEU A 211 2.02 22.23 -15.91
C LEU A 211 1.93 23.07 -17.20
N SER A 212 3.02 23.17 -17.94
CA SER A 212 3.07 23.93 -19.18
C SER A 212 2.16 23.28 -20.22
N GLY A 213 1.34 24.10 -20.90
CA GLY A 213 0.47 23.63 -21.97
C GLY A 213 -0.33 24.76 -22.60
N THR A 214 -1.23 24.39 -23.51
CA THR A 214 -2.08 25.35 -24.23
C THR A 214 -3.42 25.47 -23.52
N ASP A 215 -3.69 26.63 -22.93
CA ASP A 215 -4.92 26.92 -22.17
C ASP A 215 -5.17 25.96 -20.97
N PRO A 216 -4.19 25.75 -20.07
CA PRO A 216 -4.37 24.88 -18.91
C PRO A 216 -5.42 25.45 -17.94
N PRO A 217 -6.15 24.59 -17.23
CA PRO A 217 -7.08 25.02 -16.19
C PRO A 217 -6.30 25.62 -15.01
N ALA A 218 -7.00 26.36 -14.15
CA ALA A 218 -6.46 26.68 -12.84
C ALA A 218 -6.26 25.37 -12.05
N ILE A 219 -5.12 25.26 -11.34
CA ILE A 219 -4.77 24.08 -10.58
C ILE A 219 -4.87 24.33 -9.08
N ASP A 220 -5.45 23.37 -8.35
CA ASP A 220 -5.39 23.30 -6.89
C ASP A 220 -4.25 22.35 -6.48
N LEU A 221 -3.12 22.94 -6.07
CA LEU A 221 -1.95 22.25 -5.54
C LEU A 221 -1.97 22.27 -4.01
N SER A 222 -2.15 21.10 -3.37
CA SER A 222 -2.31 21.01 -1.91
C SER A 222 -1.24 20.14 -1.24
N PHE A 223 -0.40 20.81 -0.44
CA PHE A 223 0.73 20.23 0.30
C PHE A 223 0.79 20.72 1.78
N PRO A 224 -0.30 20.70 2.55
CA PRO A 224 -0.41 21.37 3.85
C PRO A 224 0.61 20.90 4.91
N SER A 225 1.05 19.65 4.85
CA SER A 225 2.04 19.10 5.81
C SER A 225 3.49 19.18 5.31
N PHE A 226 3.71 19.73 4.10
CA PHE A 226 5.01 19.67 3.45
C PHE A 226 6.02 20.59 4.12
N ARG A 227 7.08 19.98 4.64
CA ARG A 227 8.13 20.67 5.41
C ARG A 227 9.33 21.04 4.55
N GLY A 228 9.57 20.30 3.47
CA GLY A 228 10.58 20.64 2.49
C GLY A 228 11.09 19.46 1.67
N SER A 229 11.92 19.81 0.68
CA SER A 229 12.70 18.86 -0.10
C SER A 229 14.19 19.00 0.22
N LYS A 230 14.92 17.88 0.19
CA LYS A 230 16.38 17.88 0.25
C LYS A 230 17.03 18.24 -1.10
N GLY A 231 16.26 18.13 -2.19
CA GLY A 231 16.66 18.47 -3.54
C GLY A 231 16.14 19.84 -3.98
N PHE A 232 15.99 20.01 -5.28
CA PHE A 232 15.40 21.22 -5.85
C PHE A 232 13.87 21.20 -5.73
N ILE A 233 13.27 22.38 -5.88
CA ILE A 233 11.83 22.52 -6.11
C ILE A 233 11.69 23.35 -7.39
N SER A 234 11.09 22.74 -8.41
CA SER A 234 10.80 23.33 -9.70
C SER A 234 9.29 23.26 -9.92
N LEU A 235 8.70 24.41 -10.22
CA LEU A 235 7.30 24.54 -10.57
C LEU A 235 7.23 25.45 -11.79
N VAL A 236 6.79 24.88 -12.92
CA VAL A 236 6.69 25.55 -14.22
C VAL A 236 5.27 25.38 -14.74
N GLY A 237 4.75 26.41 -15.38
CA GLY A 237 3.42 26.40 -15.99
C GLY A 237 2.50 27.50 -15.46
N ASN A 238 1.23 27.42 -15.82
CA ASN A 238 0.24 28.45 -15.49
C ASN A 238 -0.44 28.11 -14.16
N ILE A 239 0.16 28.58 -13.07
CA ILE A 239 -0.25 28.24 -11.69
C ILE A 239 -1.41 29.12 -11.20
N ASP A 240 -1.52 30.35 -11.71
CA ASP A 240 -2.56 31.31 -11.32
C ASP A 240 -3.42 31.69 -12.53
N ARG A 241 -4.72 31.43 -12.44
CA ARG A 241 -5.74 32.08 -13.26
C ARG A 241 -6.83 32.66 -12.37
#